data_AF-A0A556RVX9-F1
#
_entry.id   AF-A0A556RVX9-F1
#
_cell.length_a   1.000
_cell.length_b   1.000
_cell.length_c   1.000
_cell.angle_alpha   90.00
_cell.angle_beta   90.00
_cell.angle_gamma   90.00
#
_symmetry.space_group_name_H-M   'P 1'
#
loop_
_entity.id
_entity.type
_entity.pdbx_description
1 polymer ?
#
loop_
_entity_poly.entity_id
_entity_poly.type
_entity_poly.pdbx_seq_one_letter_code
_entity_poly.pdbx_strand_id
1 'polypeptide(L)'
;MNKFIGIFIFLWLALFYKYIEEVRISKERHAQVQELTSKLFQLEQKNIIDNQIIANNELTKRNLENQSLQMQEKLDDLLKNNNCANEYVPDDIANRLYERAKGIRQSTDIRKSVN
;
A
#
# COMPACT_ATOMS: atom_id res chain seq x y z
N MET A 1 -27.94 61.11 35.43
CA MET A 1 -28.44 60.60 34.14
C MET A 1 -27.31 60.24 33.18
N ASN A 2 -26.36 61.16 32.87
CA ASN A 2 -25.29 60.93 31.88
C ASN A 2 -24.33 59.76 32.21
N LYS A 3 -24.04 59.50 33.50
CA LYS A 3 -23.16 58.38 33.90
C LYS A 3 -23.78 57.00 33.59
N PHE A 4 -25.10 56.85 33.79
CA PHE A 4 -25.81 55.60 33.48
C PHE A 4 -25.89 55.35 31.98
N ILE A 5 -26.09 56.40 31.18
CA ILE A 5 -26.07 56.32 29.71
C ILE A 5 -24.69 55.87 29.21
N GLY A 6 -23.60 56.44 29.76
CA GLY A 6 -22.24 56.02 29.41
C GLY A 6 -21.95 54.55 29.73
N ILE A 7 -22.39 54.07 30.91
CA ILE A 7 -22.26 52.66 31.30
C ILE A 7 -23.04 51.74 30.35
N PHE A 8 -24.25 52.14 29.95
CA PHE A 8 -25.09 51.35 29.07
C PHE A 8 -24.49 51.24 27.65
N ILE A 9 -23.95 52.34 27.12
CA ILE A 9 -23.25 52.34 25.82
C ILE A 9 -22.01 51.45 25.88
N PHE A 10 -21.24 51.52 26.97
CA PHE A 10 -20.05 50.69 27.14
C PHE A 10 -20.40 49.19 27.20
N LEU A 11 -21.45 48.81 27.93
CA LEU A 11 -21.95 47.43 27.96
C LEU A 11 -22.39 46.95 26.59
N TRP A 12 -23.10 47.77 25.82
CA TRP A 12 -23.52 47.44 24.46
C TRP A 12 -22.33 47.23 23.52
N LEU A 13 -21.30 48.08 23.60
CA LEU A 13 -20.08 47.93 22.81
C LEU A 13 -19.32 46.65 23.19
N ALA A 14 -19.24 46.32 24.48
CA ALA A 14 -18.60 45.09 24.94
C ALA A 14 -19.34 43.84 24.46
N LEU A 15 -20.68 43.84 24.51
CA LEU A 15 -21.50 42.74 23.98
C LEU A 15 -21.36 42.61 22.46
N PHE A 16 -21.35 43.73 21.73
CA PHE A 16 -21.17 43.73 20.28
C PHE A 16 -19.79 43.19 19.87
N TYR A 17 -18.74 43.61 20.58
CA TYR A 17 -17.40 43.07 20.36
C TYR A 17 -17.34 41.55 20.60
N LYS A 18 -17.94 41.08 21.70
CA LYS A 18 -17.99 39.65 22.02
C LYS A 18 -18.74 38.84 20.98
N TYR A 19 -19.87 39.36 20.49
CA TYR A 19 -20.64 38.73 19.43
C TYR A 19 -19.81 38.58 18.14
N ILE A 20 -19.10 39.63 17.71
CA ILE A 20 -18.24 39.57 16.52
C ILE A 20 -17.11 38.55 16.70
N GLU A 21 -16.47 38.53 17.87
CA GLU A 21 -15.39 37.61 18.20
C GLU A 21 -15.88 36.16 18.14
N GLU A 22 -17.04 35.86 18.71
CA GLU A 22 -17.62 34.52 18.70
C GLU A 22 -18.01 34.04 17.30
N VAL A 23 -18.58 34.92 16.47
CA VAL A 23 -18.87 34.63 15.06
C VAL A 23 -17.59 34.33 14.29
N ARG A 24 -16.51 35.07 14.53
CA ARG A 24 -15.22 34.85 13.88
C ARG A 24 -14.63 33.49 14.26
N ILE A 25 -14.58 33.18 15.56
CA ILE A 25 -14.07 31.89 16.06
C ILE A 25 -14.90 30.73 15.51
N SER A 26 -16.23 30.88 15.46
CA SER A 26 -17.12 29.88 14.87
C SER A 26 -16.79 29.62 13.41
N LYS A 27 -16.63 30.68 12.60
CA LYS A 27 -16.22 30.55 11.19
C LYS A 27 -14.87 29.86 11.03
N GLU A 28 -13.88 30.22 11.83
CA GLU A 28 -12.55 29.60 11.79
C GLU A 28 -12.62 28.11 12.14
N ARG A 29 -13.41 27.72 13.15
CA ARG A 29 -13.66 26.31 13.48
C ARG A 29 -14.35 25.56 12.34
N HIS A 30 -15.38 26.15 11.73
CA HIS A 30 -16.06 25.53 10.59
C HIS A 30 -15.12 25.32 9.40
N ALA A 31 -14.26 26.30 9.10
CA ALA A 31 -13.25 26.16 8.05
C ALA A 31 -12.26 25.03 8.36
N GLN A 32 -11.77 24.94 9.61
CA GLN A 32 -10.89 23.86 10.04
C GLN A 32 -11.56 22.48 9.93
N VAL A 33 -12.82 22.36 10.35
CA VAL A 33 -13.58 21.10 10.23
C VAL A 33 -13.76 20.71 8.78
N GLN A 34 -14.07 21.67 7.90
CA GLN A 34 -14.22 21.43 6.47
C GLN A 34 -12.91 20.97 5.83
N GLU A 35 -11.78 21.58 6.21
CA GLU A 35 -10.45 21.18 5.76
C GLU A 35 -10.06 19.78 6.27
N LEU A 36 -10.36 19.48 7.53
CA LEU A 36 -10.09 18.15 8.09
C LEU A 36 -10.93 17.08 7.39
N THR A 37 -12.20 17.37 7.13
CA THR A 37 -13.11 16.45 6.43
C THR A 37 -12.63 16.19 5.00
N SER A 38 -12.18 17.23 4.28
CA SER A 38 -11.67 17.06 2.92
C SER A 38 -10.38 16.25 2.88
N LYS A 39 -9.44 16.49 3.82
CA LYS A 39 -8.22 15.68 3.96
C LYS A 39 -8.52 14.23 4.30
N LEU A 40 -9.50 13.98 5.17
CA LEU A 40 -9.91 12.64 5.55
C LEU A 40 -10.49 11.87 4.36
N PHE A 41 -11.34 12.52 3.56
CA PHE A 41 -11.89 11.92 2.35
C PHE A 41 -10.81 11.62 1.29
N GLN A 42 -9.85 12.54 1.09
CA GLN A 42 -8.71 12.29 0.21
C GLN A 42 -7.85 11.12 0.70
N LEU A 43 -7.63 11.02 2.01
CA LEU A 43 -6.86 9.93 2.61
C LEU A 43 -7.56 8.58 2.45
N GLU A 44 -8.88 8.54 2.63
CA GLU A 44 -9.70 7.34 2.43
C GLU A 44 -9.63 6.87 0.97
N GLN A 45 -9.81 7.78 0.00
CA GLN A 45 -9.67 7.43 -1.41
C GLN A 45 -8.27 6.92 -1.74
N LYS A 46 -7.22 7.58 -1.21
CA LYS A 46 -5.84 7.13 -1.42
C LYS A 46 -5.61 5.72 -0.86
N ASN A 47 -6.15 5.42 0.33
CA ASN A 47 -6.03 4.10 0.93
C ASN A 47 -6.72 3.02 0.08
N ILE A 48 -7.90 3.31 -0.47
CA ILE A 48 -8.59 2.38 -1.39
C ILE A 48 -7.72 2.10 -2.64
N ILE A 49 -7.15 3.15 -3.24
CA ILE A 49 -6.27 3.01 -4.42
C ILE A 49 -5.01 2.23 -4.07
N ASP A 50 -4.35 2.56 -2.98
CA ASP A 50 -3.10 1.91 -2.54
C ASP A 50 -3.34 0.41 -2.28
N ASN A 51 -4.46 0.04 -1.65
CA ASN A 51 -4.82 -1.36 -1.43
C ASN A 51 -5.10 -2.13 -2.74
N GLN A 52 -5.74 -1.49 -3.71
CA GLN A 52 -5.94 -2.08 -5.04
C GLN A 52 -4.59 -2.32 -5.75
N ILE A 53 -3.66 -1.37 -5.64
CA ILE A 53 -2.31 -1.51 -6.20
C ILE A 53 -1.57 -2.67 -5.53
N ILE A 54 -1.65 -2.80 -4.20
CA ILE A 54 -1.02 -3.91 -3.47
C ILE A 54 -1.59 -5.26 -3.94
N ALA A 55 -2.92 -5.39 -4.02
CA ALA A 55 -3.55 -6.62 -4.48
C ALA A 55 -3.13 -7.00 -5.92
N ASN A 56 -3.08 -6.02 -6.82
CA ASN A 56 -2.62 -6.22 -8.20
C ASN A 56 -1.13 -6.61 -8.27
N ASN A 57 -0.29 -5.99 -7.43
CA ASN A 57 1.13 -6.29 -7.36
C ASN A 57 1.37 -7.71 -6.83
N GLU A 58 0.61 -8.17 -5.83
CA GLU A 58 0.68 -9.54 -5.33
C GLU A 58 0.27 -10.57 -6.39
N LEU A 59 -0.78 -10.28 -7.17
CA LEU A 59 -1.21 -11.14 -8.26
C LEU A 59 -0.15 -11.19 -9.37
N THR A 60 0.39 -10.03 -9.75
CA THR A 60 1.45 -9.91 -10.75
C THR A 60 2.71 -10.67 -10.30
N LYS A 61 3.11 -10.52 -9.04
CA LYS A 61 4.24 -11.25 -8.45
C LYS A 61 4.06 -12.76 -8.56
N ARG A 62 2.88 -13.27 -8.19
CA ARG A 62 2.55 -14.71 -8.31
C ARG A 62 2.61 -15.19 -9.77
N ASN A 63 2.13 -14.38 -10.71
CA ASN A 63 2.20 -14.73 -12.13
C ASN A 63 3.65 -14.77 -12.63
N LEU A 64 4.48 -13.78 -12.26
CA LEU A 64 5.90 -13.76 -12.60
C LEU A 64 6.65 -14.96 -12.01
N GLU A 65 6.38 -15.32 -10.76
CA GLU A 65 6.96 -16.50 -10.11
C GLU A 65 6.60 -17.78 -10.89
N ASN A 66 5.33 -17.95 -11.26
CA ASN A 66 4.89 -19.10 -12.07
C ASN A 66 5.56 -19.12 -13.46
N GLN A 67 5.66 -17.97 -14.13
CA GLN A 67 6.35 -17.87 -15.42
C GLN A 67 7.84 -18.19 -15.30
N SER A 68 8.49 -17.71 -14.23
CA SER A 68 9.90 -18.01 -13.96
C SER A 68 10.13 -19.50 -13.75
N LEU A 69 9.26 -20.16 -12.97
CA LEU A 69 9.32 -21.60 -12.76
C LEU A 69 9.14 -22.37 -14.08
N GLN A 70 8.14 -22.03 -14.89
CA GLN A 70 7.92 -22.66 -16.19
C GLN A 70 9.12 -22.48 -17.13
N MET A 71 9.75 -21.30 -17.11
CA MET A 71 10.92 -21.04 -17.94
C MET A 71 12.15 -21.82 -17.46
N GLN A 72 12.35 -21.95 -16.15
CA GLN A 72 13.41 -22.78 -15.57
C GLN A 72 13.21 -24.26 -15.91
N GLU A 73 11.98 -24.78 -15.84
CA GLU A 73 11.70 -26.17 -16.23
C GLU A 73 12.00 -26.41 -17.71
N LYS A 74 11.60 -25.50 -18.60
CA LYS A 74 11.93 -25.60 -20.03
C LYS A 74 13.44 -25.54 -20.27
N LEU A 75 14.15 -24.67 -19.57
CA LEU A 75 15.60 -24.54 -19.72
C LEU A 75 16.32 -25.81 -19.25
N ASP A 76 15.90 -26.35 -18.12
CA ASP A 76 16.46 -27.58 -17.57
C ASP A 76 16.20 -28.79 -18.48
N ASP A 77 15.01 -28.89 -19.08
CA ASP A 77 14.70 -29.94 -20.06
C ASP A 77 15.59 -29.85 -21.32
N LEU A 78 15.91 -28.63 -21.78
CA LEU A 78 16.83 -28.42 -22.89
C LEU A 78 18.27 -28.76 -22.51
N LEU A 79 18.70 -28.47 -21.28
CA LEU A 79 20.03 -28.79 -20.77
C LEU A 79 20.22 -30.30 -20.56
N LYS A 80 19.20 -30.99 -20.02
CA LYS A 80 19.21 -32.44 -19.81
C LYS A 80 19.36 -33.23 -21.11
N ASN A 81 18.77 -32.75 -22.19
CA ASN A 81 18.82 -33.40 -23.50
C ASN A 81 19.94 -32.83 -24.40
N ASN A 82 20.94 -32.16 -23.82
CA ASN A 82 22.04 -31.60 -24.59
C ASN A 82 23.12 -32.65 -24.84
N ASN A 83 23.21 -33.14 -26.08
CA ASN A 83 24.22 -34.13 -26.48
C ASN A 83 25.67 -33.73 -26.17
N CYS A 84 25.98 -32.43 -26.18
CA CYS A 84 27.33 -31.94 -25.89
C CYS A 84 27.66 -32.02 -24.40
N ALA A 85 26.66 -31.98 -23.51
CA ALA A 85 26.85 -32.20 -22.07
C ALA A 85 26.87 -33.68 -21.71
N ASN A 86 26.05 -34.51 -22.37
CA ASN A 86 25.94 -35.95 -22.10
C ASN A 86 27.21 -36.74 -22.47
N GLU A 87 28.07 -36.18 -23.34
CA GLU A 87 29.42 -36.73 -23.59
C GLU A 87 30.35 -36.64 -22.38
N TYR A 88 30.17 -35.65 -21.50
CA TYR A 88 31.05 -35.40 -20.35
C TYR A 88 30.40 -35.76 -19.01
N VAL A 89 29.07 -35.74 -18.94
CA VAL A 89 28.31 -36.08 -17.73
C VAL A 89 27.27 -37.14 -18.10
N PRO A 90 27.40 -38.38 -17.61
CA PRO A 90 26.40 -39.42 -17.81
C PRO A 90 24.99 -38.99 -17.41
N ASP A 91 24.00 -39.36 -18.21
CA ASP A 91 22.58 -38.99 -18.06
C ASP A 91 22.01 -39.26 -16.66
N ASP A 92 22.49 -40.31 -15.98
CA ASP A 92 22.05 -40.69 -14.65
C ASP A 92 22.49 -39.67 -13.57
N ILE A 93 23.70 -39.10 -13.71
CA ILE A 93 24.20 -38.03 -12.85
C ILE A 93 23.45 -36.73 -13.14
N ALA A 94 23.24 -36.41 -14.43
CA ALA A 94 22.49 -35.22 -14.84
C ALA A 94 21.04 -35.25 -14.30
N ASN A 95 20.36 -36.40 -14.37
CA ASN A 95 19.03 -36.58 -13.79
C ASN A 95 19.01 -36.39 -12.26
N ARG A 96 19.96 -36.94 -11.52
CA ARG A 96 20.03 -36.76 -10.06
C ARG A 96 20.27 -35.30 -9.67
N LEU A 97 21.08 -34.57 -10.44
CA LEU A 97 21.31 -33.14 -10.24
C LEU A 97 20.07 -32.31 -10.55
N TYR A 98 19.35 -32.65 -11.62
CA TYR A 98 18.06 -32.04 -11.96
C TYR A 98 17.03 -32.23 -10.85
N GLU A 99 16.80 -33.46 -10.38
CA GLU A 99 15.83 -33.74 -9.31
C GLU A 99 16.20 -33.04 -7.99
N ARG A 100 17.50 -32.98 -7.67
CA ARG A 100 17.98 -32.22 -6.51
C ARG A 100 17.71 -30.72 -6.64
N ALA A 101 18.01 -30.13 -7.80
CA ALA A 101 17.76 -28.72 -8.06
C ALA A 101 16.26 -28.40 -8.01
N LYS A 102 15.42 -29.26 -8.60
CA LYS A 102 13.97 -29.18 -8.56
C LYS A 102 13.43 -29.25 -7.13
N GLY A 103 13.91 -30.18 -6.31
CA GLY A 103 13.55 -30.30 -4.90
C GLY A 103 13.90 -29.06 -4.07
N ILE A 104 15.06 -28.43 -4.33
CA ILE A 104 15.44 -27.18 -3.66
C ILE A 104 14.48 -26.03 -4.03
N ARG A 105 14.14 -25.88 -5.32
CA ARG A 105 13.18 -24.85 -5.78
C ARG A 105 11.80 -25.03 -5.14
N GLN A 106 11.27 -26.26 -5.14
CA GLN A 106 9.97 -26.57 -4.55
C GLN A 106 9.95 -26.38 -3.03
N SER A 107 11.03 -26.73 -2.32
CA SER A 107 11.13 -26.52 -0.86
C SER A 107 11.08 -25.03 -0.47
N THR A 108 11.52 -24.15 -1.36
CA THR A 108 11.52 -22.70 -1.15
C THR A 108 10.12 -22.09 -1.34
N ASP A 109 9.27 -22.73 -2.16
CA ASP A 109 7.86 -22.36 -2.40
C ASP A 109 6.94 -22.74 -1.21
N ILE A 110 7.41 -23.57 -0.26
CA ILE A 110 6.66 -23.98 0.96
C ILE A 110 6.42 -22.81 1.92
N ARG A 111 7.07 -21.64 1.74
CA ARG A 111 6.63 -20.42 2.46
C ARG A 111 5.20 -20.00 2.14
N LYS A 112 4.54 -20.58 1.13
CA LYS A 112 3.09 -20.47 0.91
C LYS A 112 2.21 -21.20 1.95
N SER A 113 2.75 -22.14 2.74
CA SER A 113 1.94 -22.98 3.64
C SER A 113 2.05 -22.62 5.13
N VAL A 114 2.73 -21.54 5.49
CA VAL A 114 2.74 -21.05 6.88
C VAL A 114 1.82 -19.83 6.94
N ASN A 115 0.51 -20.11 6.88
CA ASN A 115 -0.58 -19.22 7.27
C ASN A 115 -1.56 -20.05 8.11
#